data_AF-A0AA95IF11-F1
#
_entry.id   AF-A0AA95IF11-F1
#
_cell.length_a   1.000
_cell.length_b   1.000
_cell.length_c   1.000
_cell.angle_alpha   90.00
_cell.angle_beta   90.00
_cell.angle_gamma   90.00
#
_symmetry.space_group_name_H-M   'P 1'
#
loop_
_entity.id
_entity.type
_entity.pdbx_description
1 polymer ?
#
loop_
_entity_poly.entity_id
_entity_poly.type
_entity_poly.pdbx_seq_one_letter_code
_entity_poly.pdbx_strand_id
1 'polypeptide(L)'
;MNELLKGIIEKFFKSNQHTSTPQNQSISKADVEALVESKLKEHAAALETTLAEKGNQVSNQDEDYTLSAKQIEYALSLIEKVKEEFELAIDPSKLTTKDLNRLIAYNRYKNKGTLINLVKKGVLKRI
;
A
#
# COMPACT_ATOMS: atom_id res chain seq x y z
N MET A 1 -9.42 -41.10 27.98
CA MET A 1 -8.38 -40.10 27.63
C MET A 1 -7.15 -40.90 27.28
N ASN A 2 -6.97 -41.12 25.97
CA ASN A 2 -6.28 -42.30 25.46
C ASN A 2 -4.77 -42.04 25.31
N GLU A 3 -3.98 -43.07 25.57
CA GLU A 3 -2.50 -43.11 25.61
C GLU A 3 -1.77 -42.51 24.38
N LEU A 4 -2.48 -42.25 23.28
CA LEU A 4 -1.96 -41.53 22.11
C LEU A 4 -1.57 -40.06 22.41
N LEU A 5 -2.26 -39.37 23.31
CA LEU A 5 -1.97 -37.97 23.63
C LEU A 5 -0.69 -37.80 24.48
N LYS A 6 -0.33 -38.81 25.29
CA LYS A 6 0.92 -38.79 26.08
C LYS A 6 2.16 -38.93 25.21
N GLY A 7 2.11 -39.77 24.17
CA GLY A 7 3.25 -40.00 23.27
C GLY A 7 3.65 -38.78 22.44
N ILE A 8 2.71 -37.86 22.17
CA ILE A 8 2.99 -36.62 21.43
C ILE A 8 3.67 -35.59 22.34
N ILE A 9 3.22 -35.46 23.58
CA ILE A 9 3.78 -34.50 24.54
C ILE A 9 5.20 -34.91 24.96
N GLU A 10 5.47 -36.21 25.12
CA GLU A 10 6.81 -36.70 25.46
C GLU A 10 7.85 -36.46 24.36
N LYS A 11 7.44 -36.51 23.08
CA LYS A 11 8.31 -36.17 21.94
C LYS A 11 8.62 -34.68 21.87
N PHE A 12 7.67 -33.82 22.25
CA PHE A 12 7.90 -32.37 22.32
C PHE A 12 8.83 -31.98 23.48
N PHE A 13 8.79 -32.69 24.60
CA PHE A 13 9.62 -32.35 25.77
C PHE A 13 11.06 -32.88 25.69
N LYS A 14 11.30 -33.98 24.95
CA LYS A 14 12.65 -34.58 24.81
C LYS A 14 13.49 -34.03 23.66
N SER A 15 12.90 -33.25 22.74
CA SER A 15 13.64 -32.72 21.58
C SER A 15 14.53 -31.50 21.88
N ASN A 16 14.58 -31.02 23.14
CA ASN A 16 15.37 -29.84 23.50
C ASN A 16 16.59 -30.14 24.39
N GLN A 17 17.02 -31.40 24.45
CA GLN A 17 18.30 -31.76 25.06
C GLN A 17 19.26 -32.28 24.00
N HIS A 18 19.71 -31.36 23.13
CA HIS A 18 20.98 -31.56 22.45
C HIS A 18 22.06 -30.87 23.26
N THR A 19 22.87 -31.70 23.92
CA THR A 19 24.11 -31.36 24.59
C THR A 19 25.00 -30.49 23.70
N SER A 20 25.36 -29.31 24.18
CA SER A 20 26.58 -28.62 23.73
C SER A 20 27.34 -28.12 24.94
N THR A 21 28.51 -28.74 25.10
CA THR A 21 29.66 -28.36 25.93
C THR A 21 29.89 -26.85 25.90
N PRO A 22 30.27 -26.19 27.02
CA PRO A 22 30.62 -24.77 27.00
C PRO A 22 31.97 -24.60 26.30
N GLN A 23 31.96 -24.55 24.97
CA GLN A 23 33.07 -24.02 24.19
C GLN A 23 33.05 -22.51 24.37
N ASN A 24 33.96 -22.02 25.19
CA ASN A 24 34.31 -20.63 25.36
C ASN A 24 34.86 -20.10 24.02
N GLN A 25 33.98 -19.84 23.07
CA GLN A 25 34.32 -19.17 21.81
C GLN A 25 34.26 -17.68 22.09
N SER A 26 35.44 -17.10 22.30
CA SER A 26 35.62 -15.65 22.26
C SER A 26 35.03 -15.16 20.94
N ILE A 27 33.88 -14.48 21.01
CA ILE A 27 33.27 -13.85 19.85
C ILE A 27 34.31 -12.86 19.32
N SER A 28 34.95 -13.21 18.19
CA SER A 28 35.97 -12.35 17.59
C SER A 28 35.27 -11.12 17.03
N LYS A 29 35.88 -9.95 17.22
CA LYS A 29 35.36 -8.68 16.69
C LYS A 29 35.07 -8.77 15.19
N ALA A 30 35.86 -9.57 14.46
CA ALA A 30 35.70 -9.83 13.04
C ALA A 30 34.35 -10.53 12.70
N ASP A 31 33.89 -11.45 13.55
CA ASP A 31 32.63 -12.17 13.31
C ASP A 31 31.42 -11.25 13.57
N VAL A 32 31.53 -10.36 14.54
CA VAL A 32 30.51 -9.33 14.82
C VAL A 32 30.45 -8.33 13.66
N GLU A 33 31.60 -7.86 13.19
CA GLU A 33 31.68 -6.93 12.06
C GLU A 33 31.13 -7.56 10.77
N ALA A 34 31.45 -8.83 10.49
CA ALA A 34 30.91 -9.56 9.36
C ALA A 34 29.39 -9.76 9.45
N LEU A 35 28.86 -10.03 10.66
CA LEU A 35 27.43 -10.18 10.88
C LEU A 35 26.68 -8.85 10.71
N VAL A 36 27.25 -7.76 11.22
CA VAL A 36 26.71 -6.41 11.06
C VAL A 36 26.72 -6.01 9.58
N GLU A 37 27.84 -6.20 8.88
CA GLU A 37 27.94 -5.92 7.44
C GLU A 37 26.95 -6.76 6.63
N SER A 38 26.85 -8.06 6.92
CA SER A 38 25.88 -8.94 6.26
C SER A 38 24.44 -8.49 6.49
N LYS A 39 24.10 -8.03 7.71
CA LYS A 39 22.76 -7.53 8.03
C LYS A 39 22.49 -6.17 7.39
N LEU A 40 23.44 -5.24 7.39
CA LEU A 40 23.29 -3.97 6.68
C LEU A 40 23.08 -4.20 5.18
N LYS A 41 23.84 -5.12 4.58
CA LYS A 41 23.72 -5.47 3.17
C LYS A 41 22.38 -6.15 2.84
N GLU A 42 21.90 -7.04 3.70
CA GLU A 42 20.58 -7.67 3.58
C GLU A 42 19.45 -6.64 3.68
N HIS A 43 19.53 -5.71 4.65
CA HIS A 43 18.56 -4.64 4.80
C HIS A 43 18.59 -3.64 3.63
N ALA A 44 19.77 -3.31 3.10
CA ALA A 44 19.89 -2.46 1.91
C ALA A 44 19.25 -3.13 0.67
N ALA A 45 19.50 -4.43 0.46
CA ALA A 45 18.90 -5.17 -0.64
C ALA A 45 17.37 -5.30 -0.52
N ALA A 46 16.85 -5.40 0.71
CA ALA A 46 15.42 -5.43 1.00
C ALA A 46 14.73 -4.08 0.71
N LEU A 47 15.42 -2.95 0.91
CA LEU A 47 14.91 -1.62 0.57
C LEU A 47 14.82 -1.41 -0.95
N GLU A 48 15.83 -1.85 -1.70
CA GLU A 48 15.82 -1.80 -3.17
C GLU A 48 14.71 -2.68 -3.78
N THR A 49 14.47 -3.87 -3.23
CA THR A 49 13.37 -4.75 -3.67
C THR A 49 12.00 -4.21 -3.30
N THR A 50 11.83 -3.61 -2.11
CA THR A 50 10.57 -2.95 -1.75
C THR A 50 10.30 -1.67 -2.55
N LEU A 51 11.33 -0.97 -3.04
CA LEU A 51 11.19 0.16 -3.97
C LEU A 51 10.81 -0.30 -5.39
N ALA A 52 11.37 -1.41 -5.87
CA ALA A 52 11.02 -1.98 -7.17
C ALA A 52 9.57 -2.52 -7.21
N GLU A 53 9.10 -3.14 -6.12
CA GLU A 53 7.72 -3.62 -5.99
C GLU A 53 6.71 -2.49 -5.68
N LYS A 54 7.18 -1.37 -5.10
CA LYS A 54 6.43 -0.11 -4.97
C LYS A 54 6.59 0.83 -6.18
N GLY A 55 7.17 0.36 -7.29
CA GLY A 55 7.29 1.13 -8.55
C GLY A 55 5.97 1.59 -9.19
N ASN A 56 4.82 1.35 -8.55
CA ASN A 56 3.52 1.91 -8.92
C ASN A 56 2.95 2.95 -7.94
N GLN A 57 3.65 3.26 -6.85
CA GLN A 57 3.20 4.26 -5.87
C GLN A 57 4.40 4.97 -5.26
N VAL A 58 4.87 6.02 -5.95
CA VAL A 58 5.21 7.36 -5.44
C VAL A 58 6.00 8.06 -6.54
N SER A 59 5.27 8.80 -7.39
CA SER A 59 5.81 9.98 -8.06
C SER A 59 5.03 11.18 -7.50
N ASN A 60 5.50 11.71 -6.38
CA ASN A 60 5.18 13.06 -5.94
C ASN A 60 6.06 14.03 -6.72
N GLN A 61 5.82 14.20 -8.01
CA GLN A 61 6.42 15.24 -8.84
C GLN A 61 5.39 15.62 -9.93
N ASP A 62 4.55 16.61 -9.61
CA ASP A 62 3.98 17.58 -10.56
C ASP A 62 3.63 17.08 -11.97
N GLU A 63 2.83 16.01 -12.07
CA GLU A 63 2.16 15.65 -13.33
C GLU A 63 0.90 16.52 -13.52
N ASP A 64 1.15 17.72 -14.03
CA ASP A 64 0.16 18.58 -14.67
C ASP A 64 -0.65 17.83 -15.74
N TYR A 65 -1.92 18.08 -15.98
CA TYR A 65 -3.05 18.48 -15.13
C TYR A 65 -4.35 17.97 -15.78
N THR A 66 -4.26 17.10 -16.80
CA THR A 66 -5.34 16.83 -17.76
C THR A 66 -5.50 15.34 -17.98
N LEU A 67 -6.75 14.90 -18.04
CA LEU A 67 -7.11 13.52 -18.30
C LEU A 67 -6.90 13.15 -19.78
N SER A 68 -6.50 11.90 -20.05
CA SER A 68 -6.62 11.31 -21.40
C SER A 68 -8.10 11.18 -21.80
N ALA A 69 -8.39 11.05 -23.10
CA ALA A 69 -9.76 10.90 -23.60
C ALA A 69 -10.54 9.77 -22.88
N LYS A 70 -9.91 8.60 -22.70
CA LYS A 70 -10.51 7.48 -21.97
C LYS A 70 -10.79 7.80 -20.50
N GLN A 71 -9.93 8.58 -19.86
CA GLN A 71 -10.14 9.01 -18.48
C GLN A 71 -11.24 10.07 -18.37
N ILE A 72 -11.39 10.95 -19.36
CA ILE A 72 -12.50 11.91 -19.44
C ILE A 72 -13.82 11.14 -19.60
N GLU A 73 -13.91 10.21 -20.55
CA GLU A 73 -15.08 9.36 -20.74
C GLU A 73 -15.46 8.63 -19.44
N TYR A 74 -14.45 8.07 -18.77
CA TYR A 74 -14.67 7.42 -17.49
C TYR A 74 -15.17 8.41 -16.42
N ALA A 75 -14.57 9.60 -16.30
CA ALA A 75 -15.01 10.63 -15.36
C ALA A 75 -16.48 11.03 -15.62
N LEU A 76 -16.86 11.23 -16.88
CA LEU A 76 -18.24 11.55 -17.26
C LEU A 76 -19.21 10.41 -16.87
N SER A 77 -18.82 9.15 -17.07
CA SER A 77 -19.62 8.00 -16.64
C SER A 77 -19.85 7.95 -15.12
N LEU A 78 -18.93 8.52 -14.33
CA LEU A 78 -19.07 8.61 -12.87
C LEU A 78 -19.99 9.77 -12.48
N ILE A 79 -19.93 10.90 -13.19
CA ILE A 79 -20.79 12.05 -12.97
C ILE A 79 -22.25 11.71 -13.31
N GLU A 80 -22.48 10.92 -14.37
CA GLU A 80 -23.81 10.46 -14.76
C GLU A 80 -24.54 9.72 -13.62
N LYS A 81 -23.79 9.04 -12.74
CA LYS A 81 -24.36 8.34 -11.57
C LYS A 81 -24.84 9.26 -10.45
N VAL A 82 -24.48 10.54 -10.50
CA VAL A 82 -24.84 11.56 -9.50
C VAL A 82 -25.61 12.73 -10.11
N LYS A 83 -26.07 12.59 -11.36
CA LYS A 83 -26.76 13.63 -12.12
C LYS A 83 -28.06 14.15 -11.50
N GLU A 84 -28.65 13.40 -10.57
CA GLU A 84 -29.86 13.81 -9.85
C GLU A 84 -29.59 14.98 -8.90
N GLU A 85 -28.37 15.08 -8.37
CA GLU A 85 -27.98 16.11 -7.39
C GLU A 85 -26.88 17.05 -7.91
N PHE A 86 -26.09 16.60 -8.89
CA PHE A 86 -24.89 17.30 -9.33
C PHE A 86 -24.71 17.27 -10.85
N GLU A 87 -24.29 18.40 -11.41
CA GLU A 87 -23.87 18.55 -12.80
C GLU A 87 -22.41 18.99 -12.91
N LEU A 88 -21.77 18.73 -14.06
CA LEU A 88 -20.44 19.23 -14.37
C LEU A 88 -20.50 20.72 -14.69
N ALA A 89 -19.70 21.53 -14.01
CA ALA A 89 -19.69 22.99 -14.15
C ALA A 89 -18.51 23.53 -14.98
N ILE A 90 -17.62 22.65 -15.43
CA ILE A 90 -16.44 22.98 -16.23
C ILE A 90 -16.44 22.19 -17.53
N ASP A 91 -15.65 22.64 -18.50
CA ASP A 91 -15.36 21.84 -19.69
C ASP A 91 -14.70 20.49 -19.30
N PRO A 92 -15.17 19.34 -19.81
CA PRO A 92 -14.57 18.03 -19.50
C PRO A 92 -13.06 17.95 -19.75
N SER A 93 -12.52 18.69 -20.73
CA SER A 93 -11.08 18.75 -21.02
C SER A 93 -10.25 19.38 -19.89
N LYS A 94 -10.91 20.15 -19.00
CA LYS A 94 -10.28 20.77 -17.82
C LYS A 94 -10.30 19.88 -16.58
N LEU A 95 -10.88 18.68 -16.68
CA LEU A 95 -10.84 17.73 -15.58
C LEU A 95 -9.41 17.30 -15.31
N THR A 96 -9.09 17.22 -14.02
CA THR A 96 -7.76 16.83 -13.56
C THR A 96 -7.79 15.41 -13.02
N THR A 97 -6.63 14.74 -12.96
CA THR A 97 -6.47 13.44 -12.28
C THR A 97 -6.96 13.50 -10.82
N LYS A 98 -6.76 14.65 -10.15
CA LYS A 98 -7.26 14.91 -8.79
C LYS A 98 -8.78 14.91 -8.72
N ASP A 99 -9.47 15.41 -9.74
CA ASP A 99 -10.94 15.41 -9.76
C ASP A 99 -11.48 14.02 -10.08
N LEU A 100 -10.87 13.31 -11.04
CA LEU A 100 -11.19 11.91 -11.31
C LEU A 100 -11.02 11.02 -10.06
N ASN A 101 -9.93 11.17 -9.33
CA ASN A 101 -9.70 10.40 -8.09
C ASN A 101 -10.79 10.66 -7.04
N ARG A 102 -11.31 11.89 -6.94
CA ARG A 102 -12.43 12.24 -6.05
C ARG A 102 -13.75 11.60 -6.49
N LEU A 103 -14.01 11.57 -7.80
CA LEU A 103 -15.17 10.90 -8.38
C LEU A 103 -15.11 9.38 -8.13
N ILE A 104 -13.95 8.76 -8.34
CA ILE A 104 -13.72 7.33 -8.06
C ILE A 104 -13.94 7.04 -6.58
N ALA A 105 -13.39 7.86 -5.68
CA ALA A 105 -13.55 7.70 -4.25
C ALA A 105 -15.02 7.77 -3.81
N TYR A 106 -15.82 8.67 -4.40
CA TYR A 106 -17.26 8.66 -4.17
C TYR A 106 -17.92 7.38 -4.70
N ASN A 107 -17.63 6.99 -5.94
CA ASN A 107 -18.26 5.81 -6.54
C ASN A 107 -17.95 4.53 -5.76
N ARG A 108 -16.71 4.37 -5.25
CA ARG A 108 -16.24 3.20 -4.52
C ARG A 108 -16.65 3.19 -3.04
N TYR A 109 -16.56 4.33 -2.35
CA TYR A 109 -16.72 4.40 -0.89
C TYR A 109 -17.91 5.23 -0.43
N LYS A 110 -18.68 5.82 -1.36
CA LYS A 110 -19.80 6.74 -1.07
C LYS A 110 -19.40 7.94 -0.20
N ASN A 111 -18.14 8.36 -0.28
CA ASN A 111 -17.63 9.50 0.48
C ASN A 111 -18.19 10.83 -0.06
N LYS A 112 -19.26 11.33 0.58
CA LYS A 112 -19.91 12.60 0.19
C LYS A 112 -18.98 13.82 0.27
N GLY A 113 -17.96 13.77 1.12
CA GLY A 113 -16.97 14.85 1.27
C GLY A 113 -16.19 15.11 -0.02
N THR A 114 -15.98 14.09 -0.87
CA THR A 114 -15.28 14.29 -2.14
C THR A 114 -16.11 15.07 -3.15
N LEU A 115 -17.44 14.83 -3.20
CA LEU A 115 -18.36 15.63 -4.03
C LEU A 115 -18.44 17.08 -3.53
N ILE A 116 -18.52 17.29 -2.21
CA ILE A 116 -18.51 18.65 -1.63
C ILE A 116 -17.22 19.40 -2.01
N ASN A 117 -16.06 18.72 -1.99
CA ASN A 117 -14.80 19.32 -2.41
C ASN A 117 -14.80 19.69 -3.89
N LEU A 118 -15.38 18.86 -4.76
CA LEU A 118 -15.54 19.18 -6.18
C LEU A 118 -16.45 20.38 -6.40
N VAL A 119 -17.51 20.52 -5.59
CA VAL A 119 -18.38 21.72 -5.61
C VAL A 119 -17.65 22.97 -5.15
N LYS A 120 -16.91 22.89 -4.03
CA LYS A 120 -16.10 24.02 -3.53
C LYS A 120 -15.04 24.50 -4.53
N LYS A 121 -14.49 23.58 -5.33
CA LYS A 121 -13.55 23.88 -6.41
C LYS A 121 -14.22 24.40 -7.69
N GLY A 122 -15.56 24.40 -7.76
CA GLY A 122 -16.30 24.79 -8.96
C GLY A 122 -16.28 23.75 -10.08
N VAL A 123 -15.85 22.51 -9.82
CA VAL A 123 -15.84 21.42 -10.81
C VAL A 123 -17.26 20.87 -10.99
N LEU A 124 -17.98 20.67 -9.89
CA LEU A 124 -19.39 20.27 -9.89
C LEU A 124 -20.27 21.40 -9.38
N LYS A 125 -21.53 21.41 -9.81
CA LYS A 125 -22.57 22.30 -9.29
C LYS A 125 -23.75 21.47 -8.80
N ARG A 126 -24.37 21.89 -7.69
CA ARG A 126 -25.62 21.30 -7.22
C ARG A 126 -26.78 21.82 -8.06
N ILE A 127 -27.69 20.93 -8.41
CA ILE A 127 -28.95 21.23 -9.10
C ILE A 127 -30.03 21.55 -8.07
#